data_AF-A0A7Y2CIY1-F1
#
_entry.id   AF-A0A7Y2CIY1-F1
#
_cell.length_a   1.000
_cell.length_b   1.000
_cell.length_c   1.000
_cell.angle_alpha   90.00
_cell.angle_beta   90.00
_cell.angle_gamma   90.00
#
_symmetry.space_group_name_H-M   'P 1'
#
loop_
_entity.id
_entity.type
_entity.pdbx_description
1 polymer ?
#
loop_
_entity_poly.entity_id
_entity_poly.type
_entity_poly.pdbx_seq_one_letter_code
_entity_poly.pdbx_strand_id
1 'polypeptide(L)' 'MRAFAPGTVANVSCGFDIFGFALESPGDTVVARRRDEPGVSLSAIHG' A
#
# COMPACT_ATOMS: atom_id res chain seq x y z
N MET A 1 -1.61 -15.03 0.54
CA MET A 1 -2.50 -13.88 0.29
C MET A 1 -1.73 -12.86 -0.52
N ARG A 2 -2.35 -12.24 -1.52
CA ARG A 2 -1.79 -11.13 -2.29
C ARG A 2 -2.75 -9.95 -2.21
N ALA A 3 -2.23 -8.74 -1.99
CA ALA A 3 -3.01 -7.50 -1.97
C ALA A 3 -2.28 -6.44 -2.80
N PHE A 4 -3.05 -5.56 -3.44
CA PHE A 4 -2.55 -4.40 -4.17
C PHE A 4 -3.02 -3.13 -3.46
N ALA A 5 -2.11 -2.18 -3.28
CA ALA A 5 -2.36 -0.86 -2.71
C ALA A 5 -2.08 0.21 -3.79
N PRO A 6 -3.11 0.87 -4.34
CA PRO A 6 -2.90 1.91 -5.34
C PRO A 6 -2.20 3.13 -4.72
N GLY A 7 -1.39 3.82 -5.54
CA GLY A 7 -0.90 5.15 -5.20
C GLY A 7 -2.06 6.14 -5.03
N THR A 8 -1.86 7.16 -4.22
CA THR A 8 -2.89 8.17 -3.92
C THR A 8 -2.38 9.59 -4.16
N VAL A 9 -3.31 10.48 -4.46
CA VAL A 9 -3.07 11.93 -4.42
C VAL A 9 -3.83 12.49 -3.22
N ALA A 10 -3.15 13.23 -2.37
CA ALA A 10 -3.71 13.89 -1.19
C ALA A 10 -3.68 15.41 -1.33
N ASN A 11 -4.35 16.11 -0.41
CA ASN A 11 -4.35 17.58 -0.28
C ASN A 11 -4.81 18.30 -1.55
N VAL A 12 -5.88 17.77 -2.15
CA VAL A 12 -6.38 18.28 -3.43
C VAL A 12 -7.05 19.65 -3.25
N SER A 13 -6.55 20.66 -3.97
CA SER A 13 -7.06 22.03 -3.95
C SER A 13 -7.04 22.63 -2.53
N CYS A 14 -8.15 23.20 -2.06
CA CYS A 14 -8.28 23.74 -0.71
C CYS A 14 -8.46 22.67 0.39
N GLY A 15 -8.58 21.39 0.01
CA GLY A 15 -8.86 20.27 0.92
C GLY A 15 -7.64 19.72 1.63
N PHE A 16 -6.76 20.58 2.13
CA PHE A 16 -5.60 20.18 2.93
C PHE A 16 -6.04 19.27 4.09
N ASP A 17 -5.39 18.10 4.21
CA ASP A 17 -5.64 17.04 5.20
C ASP A 17 -7.07 16.44 5.21
N ILE A 18 -7.90 16.72 4.19
CA ILE A 18 -9.26 16.18 4.09
C ILE A 18 -9.47 15.40 2.79
N PHE A 19 -9.02 15.93 1.66
CA PHE A 19 -9.30 15.34 0.36
C PHE A 19 -8.14 14.52 -0.19
N GLY A 20 -8.46 13.34 -0.71
CA GLY A 20 -7.58 12.53 -1.51
C GLY A 20 -8.34 11.49 -2.33
N PHE A 21 -7.67 10.94 -3.35
CA PHE A 21 -8.22 9.88 -4.19
C PHE A 21 -7.14 8.86 -4.57
N ALA A 22 -7.57 7.61 -4.76
CA ALA A 22 -6.72 6.54 -5.25
C ALA A 22 -6.59 6.61 -6.77
N LEU A 23 -5.39 6.32 -7.26
CA LEU A 23 -5.10 6.16 -8.68
C LEU A 23 -5.40 4.73 -9.12
N GLU A 24 -5.61 4.53 -10.42
CA GLU A 24 -5.66 3.17 -10.98
C GLU A 24 -4.26 2.54 -11.03
N SER A 25 -3.23 3.35 -11.32
CA SER A 25 -1.82 3.01 -11.27
C SER A 25 -0.96 4.29 -11.17
N PRO A 26 0.29 4.23 -10.67
CA PRO A 26 1.00 3.07 -10.11
C PRO A 26 0.53 2.70 -8.69
N GLY A 27 1.08 1.62 -8.12
CA GLY A 27 0.82 1.17 -6.75
C GLY A 27 1.70 -0.02 -6.35
N ASP A 28 1.61 -0.44 -5.09
CA ASP A 28 2.42 -1.51 -4.52
C ASP A 28 1.66 -2.84 -4.42
N THR A 29 2.37 -3.96 -4.61
CA THR A 29 1.81 -5.31 -4.38
C THR A 29 2.52 -5.99 -3.22
N VAL A 30 1.75 -6.47 -2.24
CA VAL A 30 2.28 -7.24 -1.10
C VAL A 30 1.78 -8.68 -1.17
N VAL A 31 2.70 -9.63 -1.05
CA VAL A 31 2.39 -11.06 -0.89
C VAL A 31 2.76 -11.47 0.53
N ALA A 32 1.79 -11.99 1.28
CA ALA A 32 1.96 -12.44 2.64
C ALA A 32 1.54 -13.90 2.82
N ARG A 33 2.28 -14.62 3.67
CA ARG A 33 1.98 -15.99 4.11
C ARG A 33 1.96 -16.01 5.64
N ARG A 34 0.91 -16.61 6.21
CA ARG A 34 0.84 -16.86 7.65
C ARG A 34 1.85 -17.94 8.04
N ARG A 35 2.45 -17.79 9.22
CA ARG A 35 3.33 -18.76 9.87
C ARG A 35 2.90 -18.90 11.33
N ASP A 36 3.25 -20.02 11.93
CA ASP A 36 2.84 -20.36 13.29
C ASP A 36 3.74 -19.67 14.33
N GLU A 37 4.99 -19.37 13.95
CA GLU A 37 5.92 -18.64 14.82
C GLU A 37 5.55 -17.14 14.92
N PRO A 38 5.61 -16.54 16.13
CA PRO A 38 5.43 -15.11 16.30
C PRO A 38 6.46 -14.28 15.56
N GLY A 39 6.05 -13.11 15.05
CA GLY A 39 6.91 -12.13 14.40
C GLY A 39 6.57 -11.87 12.94
N VAL A 40 7.30 -10.95 12.32
CA VAL A 40 7.18 -10.59 10.90
C VAL A 40 8.57 -10.56 10.29
N SER A 41 8.72 -11.15 9.11
CA SER A 41 9.96 -11.08 8.32
C SER A 41 9.66 -10.55 6.92
N LEU A 42 10.55 -9.68 6.43
CA LEU A 42 10.53 -9.21 5.05
C LEU A 42 11.42 -10.14 4.22
N SER A 43 10.83 -10.88 3.27
CA SER A 43 11.59 -11.83 2.45
C SER A 43 12.29 -11.17 1.27
N ALA A 44 11.66 -10.16 0.66
CA ALA A 44 12.19 -9.41 -0.46
C ALA A 44 11.46 -8.07 -0.60
N ILE A 45 12.15 -7.08 -1.20
CA ILE A 45 11.60 -5.80 -1.61
C ILE A 45 12.09 -5.55 -3.04
N HIS A 46 11.20 -5.11 -3.92
CA HIS A 46 11.46 -4.81 -5.32
C HIS A 46 10.89 -3.42 -5.64
N GLY A 47 11.51 -2.68 -6.57
CA GLY A 47 11.09 -1.34 -6.99
C GLY A 47 10.97 -1.25 -8.51
#